data_AF-A0A936APN2-F1
#
_entry.id   AF-A0A936APN2-F1
#
_cell.length_a   1.000
_cell.length_b   1.000
_cell.length_c   1.000
_cell.angle_alpha   90.00
_cell.angle_beta   90.00
_cell.angle_gamma   90.00
#
_symmetry.space_group_name_H-M   'P 1'
#
loop_
_entity.id
_entity.type
_entity.pdbx_description
1 polymer ?
#
loop_
_entity_poly.entity_id
_entity_poly.type
_entity_poly.pdbx_seq_one_letter_code
_entity_poly.pdbx_strand_id
1 'polypeptide(L)'
;MLARVDPRLASRFAPKDWPRIIRALEVYFSSGTPLSVWHETKPEEPTEYAERLHYFVLNPPREVLYERINRRVDLMVDQGLLEEIQNLIASGVPPSAKAFNAHGYKRFVEYILGKRSLESAIEQMKLDTRHYAKRQWTWWRAQQNTHWLDGFGFDQAVIDKAEKIAAELYGDHRD
;
A
#
# COMPACT_ATOMS: atom_id res chain seq x y z
N MET A 1 2.89 14.28 25.04
CA MET A 1 1.88 15.31 24.68
C MET A 1 0.53 14.68 24.35
N LEU A 2 0.44 13.77 23.36
CA LEU A 2 -0.82 13.09 23.01
C LEU A 2 -1.54 12.48 24.22
N ALA A 3 -0.83 11.81 25.12
CA ALA A 3 -1.40 11.23 26.34
C ALA A 3 -2.15 12.24 27.26
N ARG A 4 -1.90 13.55 27.13
CA ARG A 4 -2.60 14.59 27.90
C ARG A 4 -3.95 14.98 27.30
N VAL A 5 -4.13 14.79 25.99
CA VAL A 5 -5.31 15.26 25.24
C VAL A 5 -6.13 14.12 24.65
N ASP A 6 -5.49 12.98 24.35
CA ASP A 6 -6.12 11.75 23.85
C ASP A 6 -5.41 10.51 24.45
N PRO A 7 -5.68 10.16 25.72
CA PRO A 7 -5.07 8.99 26.37
C PRO A 7 -5.40 7.67 25.66
N ARG A 8 -6.57 7.57 25.02
CA ARG A 8 -7.03 6.36 24.32
C ARG A 8 -6.19 6.05 23.10
N LEU A 9 -5.88 7.04 22.26
CA LEU A 9 -4.96 6.82 21.15
C LEU A 9 -3.51 6.72 21.61
N ALA A 10 -3.12 7.43 22.66
CA ALA A 10 -1.77 7.37 23.20
C ALA A 10 -1.37 5.97 23.69
N SER A 11 -2.31 5.16 24.20
CA SER A 11 -2.02 3.77 24.59
C SER A 11 -1.93 2.80 23.42
N ARG A 12 -2.52 3.14 22.26
CA ARG A 12 -2.56 2.31 21.06
C ARG A 12 -1.40 2.58 20.10
N PHE A 13 -0.94 3.83 20.02
CA PHE A 13 0.13 4.22 19.10
C PHE A 13 1.49 3.89 19.68
N ALA A 14 2.37 3.36 18.82
CA ALA A 14 3.77 3.22 19.19
C ALA A 14 4.38 4.62 19.41
N PRO A 15 5.29 4.82 20.38
CA PRO A 15 5.86 6.13 20.69
C PRO A 15 6.53 6.85 19.51
N LYS A 16 6.98 6.10 18.50
CA LYS A 16 7.66 6.62 17.29
C LYS A 16 6.74 6.71 16.07
N ASP A 17 5.44 6.49 16.23
CA ASP A 17 4.46 6.66 15.15
C ASP A 17 4.10 8.15 15.00
N TRP A 18 5.12 8.95 14.69
CA TRP A 18 5.02 10.40 14.59
C TRP A 18 3.92 10.86 13.65
N PRO A 19 3.71 10.27 12.45
CA PRO A 19 2.63 10.69 11.57
C PRO A 19 1.25 10.56 12.21
N ARG A 20 0.97 9.44 12.90
CA ARG A 20 -0.32 9.26 13.58
C ARG A 20 -0.45 10.15 14.81
N ILE A 21 0.62 10.34 15.57
CA ILE A 21 0.65 11.22 16.75
C ILE A 21 0.41 12.68 16.34
N ILE A 22 1.13 13.16 15.32
CA ILE A 22 0.98 14.51 14.78
C ILE A 22 -0.45 14.69 14.29
N ARG A 23 -0.99 13.73 13.52
CA ARG A 23 -2.36 13.82 13.02
C ARG A 23 -3.41 13.88 14.13
N ALA A 24 -3.25 13.09 15.19
CA ALA A 24 -4.17 13.10 16.32
C ALA A 24 -4.14 14.46 17.06
N LEU A 25 -2.94 15.03 17.23
CA LEU A 25 -2.77 16.36 17.82
C LEU A 25 -3.34 17.46 16.92
N GLU A 26 -3.10 17.39 15.60
CA GLU A 26 -3.66 18.34 14.62
C GLU A 26 -5.19 18.42 14.73
N VAL A 27 -5.88 17.27 14.72
CA VAL A 27 -7.34 17.20 14.82
C VAL A 27 -7.82 17.81 16.14
N TYR A 28 -7.15 17.50 17.25
CA TYR A 28 -7.48 18.09 18.54
C TYR A 28 -7.29 19.61 18.55
N PHE A 29 -6.17 20.13 18.05
CA PHE A 29 -5.93 21.58 18.03
C PHE A 29 -6.83 22.33 17.06
N SER A 30 -7.26 21.70 15.96
CA SER A 30 -8.17 22.33 15.01
C SER A 30 -9.63 22.30 15.44
N SER A 31 -10.05 21.27 16.18
CA SER A 31 -11.47 21.04 16.50
C SER A 31 -11.82 21.18 17.99
N GLY A 32 -10.85 21.16 18.89
CA GLY A 32 -11.05 21.00 20.33
C GLY A 32 -11.46 19.59 20.77
N THR A 33 -11.70 18.67 19.82
CA THR A 33 -12.18 17.31 20.09
C THR A 33 -11.10 16.28 19.76
N PRO A 34 -10.77 15.35 20.68
CA PRO A 34 -9.79 14.29 20.44
C PRO A 34 -10.16 13.38 19.26
N LEU A 35 -9.15 12.88 18.54
CA LEU A 35 -9.36 12.00 17.39
C LEU A 35 -10.03 10.66 17.78
N SER A 36 -9.79 10.15 18.99
CA SER A 36 -10.51 8.96 19.49
C SER A 36 -12.02 9.14 19.50
N VAL A 37 -12.53 10.32 19.87
CA VAL A 37 -13.97 10.61 19.89
C VAL A 37 -14.56 10.54 18.48
N TRP A 38 -13.86 11.12 17.49
CA TRP A 38 -14.27 11.04 16.08
C TRP A 38 -14.26 9.62 15.52
N HIS A 39 -13.42 8.72 16.07
CA HIS A 39 -13.43 7.31 15.68
C HIS A 39 -14.63 6.55 16.25
N GLU A 40 -15.14 6.96 17.42
CA GLU A 40 -16.31 6.37 18.08
C GLU A 40 -17.64 6.86 17.47
N THR A 41 -17.66 8.08 16.93
CA THR A 41 -18.86 8.66 16.30
C THR A 41 -19.01 8.30 14.82
N LYS A 42 -18.07 7.52 14.26
CA LYS A 42 -18.27 6.95 12.93
C LYS A 42 -19.44 5.96 12.99
N PRO A 43 -20.37 5.97 12.03
CA PRO A 43 -21.38 4.93 11.93
C PRO A 43 -20.68 3.56 11.99
N GLU A 44 -21.10 2.71 12.93
CA GLU A 44 -20.57 1.35 13.06
C GLU A 44 -20.95 0.50 11.84
N GLU A 45 -22.10 0.81 11.23
CA GLU A 45 -22.61 0.06 10.10
C GLU A 45 -21.98 0.57 8.79
N PRO A 46 -21.38 -0.33 7.99
CA PRO A 46 -21.04 -0.01 6.62
C PRO A 46 -22.31 0.49 5.93
N THR A 47 -22.20 1.53 5.10
CA THR A 47 -23.29 1.86 4.18
C THR A 47 -23.68 0.59 3.40
N GLU A 48 -24.95 0.41 3.03
CA GLU A 48 -25.42 -0.73 2.20
C GLU A 48 -24.50 -0.99 0.99
N TYR A 49 -23.96 0.07 0.39
CA TYR A 49 -22.97 -0.01 -0.69
C TYR A 49 -21.65 -0.71 -0.28
N ALA A 50 -21.15 -0.42 0.91
CA ALA A 50 -19.91 -1.00 1.45
C ALA A 50 -20.08 -2.48 1.77
N GLU A 51 -21.27 -2.93 2.16
CA GLU A 51 -21.56 -4.36 2.37
C GLU A 51 -21.53 -5.15 1.07
N ARG A 52 -21.92 -4.52 -0.04
CA ARG A 52 -21.88 -5.11 -1.40
C ARG A 52 -20.48 -5.13 -2.01
N LEU A 53 -19.47 -4.55 -1.37
CA LEU A 53 -18.10 -4.59 -1.85
C LEU A 53 -17.46 -5.93 -1.49
N HIS A 54 -17.07 -6.66 -2.53
CA HIS A 54 -16.29 -7.88 -2.42
C HIS A 54 -14.93 -7.69 -3.08
N TYR A 55 -13.89 -8.22 -2.43
CA TYR A 55 -12.51 -8.09 -2.88
C TYR A 55 -12.00 -9.44 -3.35
N PHE A 56 -11.48 -9.49 -4.57
CA PHE A 56 -10.79 -10.66 -5.10
C PHE A 56 -9.30 -10.45 -5.00
N VAL A 57 -8.63 -11.24 -4.17
CA VAL A 57 -7.21 -11.06 -3.87
C VAL A 57 -6.41 -12.26 -4.37
N LEU A 58 -5.53 -11.98 -5.34
CA LEU A 58 -4.61 -12.96 -5.89
C LEU A 58 -3.56 -13.37 -4.85
N ASN A 59 -3.37 -14.67 -4.68
CA ASN A 59 -2.48 -15.30 -3.72
C ASN A 59 -1.53 -16.28 -4.42
N PRO A 60 -0.66 -15.80 -5.32
CA PRO A 60 0.31 -16.67 -5.96
C PRO A 60 1.36 -17.19 -4.95
N PRO A 61 2.08 -18.28 -5.28
CA PRO A 61 3.21 -18.74 -4.49
C PRO A 61 4.24 -17.62 -4.29
N ARG A 62 4.65 -17.40 -3.03
CA ARG A 62 5.48 -16.25 -2.65
C ARG A 62 6.83 -16.22 -3.35
N GLU A 63 7.50 -17.36 -3.47
CA GLU A 63 8.81 -17.44 -4.12
C GLU A 63 8.72 -17.00 -5.58
N VAL A 64 7.72 -17.52 -6.31
CA VAL A 64 7.46 -17.15 -7.71
C VAL A 64 7.09 -15.66 -7.83
N LEU A 65 6.29 -15.14 -6.90
CA LEU A 65 5.97 -13.70 -6.86
C LEU A 65 7.23 -12.85 -6.67
N TYR A 66 8.13 -13.25 -5.78
CA TYR A 66 9.36 -12.51 -5.50
C TYR A 66 10.35 -12.56 -6.66
N GLU A 67 10.49 -13.70 -7.33
CA GLU A 67 11.27 -13.83 -8.56
C GLU A 67 10.74 -12.88 -9.64
N ARG A 68 9.42 -12.84 -9.85
CA ARG A 68 8.80 -11.92 -10.81
C ARG A 68 8.98 -10.46 -10.44
N ILE A 69 8.90 -10.11 -9.16
CA ILE A 69 9.18 -8.76 -8.66
C ILE A 69 10.63 -8.38 -9.00
N ASN A 70 11.59 -9.27 -8.71
CA ASN A 70 13.01 -9.00 -8.96
C ASN A 70 13.26 -8.77 -10.46
N ARG A 71 12.78 -9.72 -11.28
CA ARG A 71 12.90 -9.62 -12.75
C ARG A 71 12.24 -8.37 -13.29
N ARG A 72 11.09 -7.96 -12.74
CA ARG A 72 10.42 -6.72 -13.15
C ARG A 72 11.28 -5.49 -12.84
N VAL A 73 11.93 -5.45 -11.68
CA VAL A 73 12.84 -4.34 -11.34
C VAL A 73 14.01 -4.30 -12.31
N ASP A 74 14.63 -5.44 -12.61
CA ASP A 74 15.73 -5.51 -13.58
C ASP A 74 15.28 -5.00 -14.96
N LEU A 75 14.11 -5.45 -15.44
CA LEU A 75 13.53 -4.96 -16.70
C LEU A 75 13.23 -3.47 -16.68
N MET A 76 12.78 -2.90 -15.56
CA MET A 76 12.54 -1.45 -15.46
C MET A 76 13.83 -0.66 -15.60
N VAL A 77 14.93 -1.15 -15.02
CA VAL A 77 16.25 -0.54 -15.17
C VAL A 77 16.70 -0.62 -16.62
N ASP A 78 16.61 -1.81 -17.24
CA ASP A 78 16.98 -2.01 -18.64
C ASP A 78 16.14 -1.17 -19.61
N GLN A 79 14.91 -0.83 -19.23
CA GLN A 79 13.98 0.01 -20.01
C GLN A 79 14.15 1.52 -19.77
N GLY A 80 15.14 1.93 -18.98
CA GLY A 80 15.50 3.33 -18.83
C GLY A 80 14.86 4.05 -17.64
N LEU A 81 14.57 3.34 -16.54
CA LEU A 81 14.05 3.94 -15.32
C LEU A 81 14.98 5.04 -14.76
N LEU A 82 16.31 4.85 -14.88
CA LEU A 82 17.25 5.85 -14.36
C LEU A 82 17.16 7.16 -15.15
N GLU A 83 17.09 7.06 -16.47
CA GLU A 83 16.94 8.16 -17.42
C GLU A 83 15.61 8.89 -17.19
N GLU A 84 14.52 8.15 -16.98
CA GLU A 84 13.21 8.73 -16.62
C GLU A 84 13.32 9.62 -15.37
N ILE A 85 13.96 9.12 -14.32
CA ILE A 85 14.10 9.84 -13.04
C ILE A 85 15.02 11.05 -13.20
N GLN A 86 16.13 10.90 -13.92
CA GLN A 86 17.03 12.02 -14.23
C GLN A 86 16.30 13.12 -15.00
N ASN A 87 15.47 12.76 -15.99
CA ASN A 87 14.68 13.69 -16.77
C ASN A 87 13.65 14.43 -15.92
N LEU A 88 12.98 13.76 -14.99
CA LEU A 88 12.04 14.40 -14.05
C LEU A 88 12.73 15.41 -13.13
N ILE A 89 13.93 15.09 -12.64
CA ILE A 89 14.71 16.03 -11.82
C ILE A 89 15.16 17.22 -12.67
N ALA A 90 15.67 16.96 -13.89
CA ALA A 90 16.11 17.98 -14.82
C ALA A 90 14.96 18.91 -15.26
N SER A 91 13.72 18.40 -15.33
CA SER A 91 12.53 19.20 -15.62
C SER A 91 12.06 20.06 -14.43
N GLY A 92 12.79 20.06 -13.31
CA GLY A 92 12.53 20.91 -12.15
C GLY A 92 11.72 20.24 -11.03
N VAL A 93 11.43 18.94 -11.11
CA VAL A 93 10.81 18.24 -9.97
C VAL A 93 11.86 18.08 -8.86
N PRO A 94 11.63 18.64 -7.66
CA PRO A 94 12.64 18.57 -6.61
C PRO A 94 12.85 17.11 -6.16
N PRO A 95 14.10 16.67 -5.91
CA PRO A 95 14.38 15.31 -5.41
C PRO A 95 13.66 14.94 -4.10
N SER A 96 13.18 15.93 -3.35
CA SER A 96 12.38 15.78 -2.12
C SER A 96 10.88 15.65 -2.36
N ALA A 97 10.42 15.71 -3.62
CA ALA A 97 9.00 15.63 -3.96
C ALA A 97 8.39 14.31 -3.51
N LYS A 98 7.11 14.36 -3.09
CA LYS A 98 6.37 13.16 -2.68
C LYS A 98 6.27 12.10 -3.79
N ALA A 99 6.28 12.52 -5.06
CA ALA A 99 6.27 11.61 -6.21
C ALA A 99 7.46 10.63 -6.17
N PHE A 100 8.63 11.09 -5.74
CA PHE A 100 9.83 10.25 -5.62
C PHE A 100 9.81 9.30 -4.42
N ASN A 101 8.81 9.36 -3.53
CA ASN A 101 8.69 8.41 -2.42
C ASN A 101 8.09 7.06 -2.85
N ALA A 102 7.66 6.92 -4.10
CA ALA A 102 7.23 5.64 -4.64
C ALA A 102 8.33 4.57 -4.50
N HIS A 103 7.92 3.31 -4.32
CA HIS A 103 8.83 2.17 -4.27
C HIS A 103 9.67 2.14 -5.56
N GLY A 104 10.98 2.19 -5.41
CA GLY A 104 11.92 2.32 -6.54
C GLY A 104 12.50 3.72 -6.67
N TYR A 105 11.69 4.72 -7.00
CA TYR A 105 12.16 6.08 -7.33
C TYR A 105 13.07 6.66 -6.24
N LYS A 106 12.71 6.49 -4.96
CA LYS A 106 13.51 6.99 -3.83
C LYS A 106 14.96 6.51 -3.88
N ARG A 107 15.18 5.25 -4.27
CA ARG A 107 16.52 4.62 -4.24
C ARG A 107 17.39 5.11 -5.38
N PHE A 108 16.80 5.31 -6.55
CA PHE A 108 17.48 5.92 -7.68
C PHE A 108 17.77 7.40 -7.43
N VAL A 109 16.87 8.14 -6.80
CA VAL A 109 17.15 9.51 -6.35
C VAL A 109 18.31 9.55 -5.35
N GLU A 110 18.36 8.63 -4.38
CA GLU A 110 19.50 8.50 -3.47
C GLU A 110 20.82 8.24 -4.22
N TYR A 111 20.80 7.43 -5.28
CA TYR A 111 21.96 7.21 -6.16
C TYR A 111 22.35 8.47 -6.92
N ILE A 112 21.40 9.17 -7.56
CA ILE A 112 21.63 10.42 -8.31
C ILE A 112 22.24 11.50 -7.40
N LEU A 113 21.85 11.52 -6.13
CA LEU A 113 22.40 12.43 -5.12
C LEU A 113 23.72 11.95 -4.50
N GLY A 114 24.32 10.86 -4.99
CA GLY A 114 25.60 10.32 -4.51
C GLY A 114 25.56 9.65 -3.14
N LYS A 115 24.37 9.29 -2.62
CA LYS A 115 24.19 8.71 -1.28
C LYS A 115 24.31 7.18 -1.23
N ARG A 116 24.28 6.52 -2.39
CA ARG A 116 24.42 5.06 -2.55
C ARG A 116 24.89 4.71 -3.96
N SER A 117 25.38 3.47 -4.16
CA SER A 117 25.68 2.95 -5.50
C SER A 117 24.41 2.56 -6.28
N LEU A 118 24.52 2.49 -7.60
CA LEU A 118 23.43 2.05 -8.48
C LEU A 118 22.99 0.62 -8.14
N GLU A 119 23.94 -0.30 -8.00
CA GLU A 119 23.69 -1.69 -7.59
C GLU A 119 22.90 -1.76 -6.27
N SER A 120 23.33 -0.97 -5.27
CA SER A 120 22.62 -0.90 -3.99
C SER A 120 21.21 -0.33 -4.13
N ALA A 121 21.00 0.62 -5.04
CA ALA A 121 19.67 1.18 -5.30
C ALA A 121 18.72 0.15 -5.91
N ILE A 122 19.21 -0.64 -6.88
CA ILE A 122 18.47 -1.72 -7.54
C ILE A 122 18.06 -2.80 -6.53
N GLU A 123 19.02 -3.32 -5.76
CA GLU A 123 18.75 -4.37 -4.78
C GLU A 123 17.81 -3.87 -3.67
N GLN A 124 17.95 -2.61 -3.26
CA GLN A 124 17.01 -2.02 -2.31
C GLN A 124 15.61 -1.85 -2.90
N MET A 125 15.47 -1.49 -4.17
CA MET A 125 14.16 -1.41 -4.83
C MET A 125 13.48 -2.78 -4.84
N LYS A 126 14.20 -3.85 -5.20
CA LYS A 126 13.69 -5.23 -5.15
C LYS A 126 13.18 -5.56 -3.75
N LEU A 127 13.99 -5.32 -2.72
CA LEU A 127 13.63 -5.56 -1.33
C LEU A 127 12.40 -4.75 -0.89
N ASP A 128 12.38 -3.45 -1.17
CA ASP A 128 11.28 -2.55 -0.80
C ASP A 128 9.96 -2.97 -1.46
N THR A 129 10.02 -3.48 -2.69
CA THR A 129 8.87 -3.96 -3.46
C THR A 129 8.34 -5.28 -2.90
N ARG A 130 9.23 -6.23 -2.51
CA ARG A 130 8.82 -7.45 -1.79
C ARG A 130 8.19 -7.14 -0.45
N HIS A 131 8.77 -6.20 0.31
CA HIS A 131 8.17 -5.73 1.56
C HIS A 131 6.81 -5.07 1.35
N TYR A 132 6.63 -4.36 0.24
CA TYR A 132 5.34 -3.79 -0.13
C TYR A 132 4.31 -4.87 -0.43
N ALA A 133 4.64 -5.87 -1.24
CA ALA A 133 3.79 -7.03 -1.50
C ALA A 133 3.39 -7.75 -0.19
N LYS A 134 4.34 -7.97 0.72
CA LYS A 134 4.07 -8.56 2.04
C LYS A 134 3.11 -7.69 2.87
N ARG A 135 3.26 -6.36 2.84
CA ARG A 135 2.35 -5.44 3.54
C ARG A 135 0.95 -5.44 2.92
N GLN A 136 0.83 -5.47 1.59
CA GLN A 136 -0.46 -5.60 0.90
C GLN A 136 -1.17 -6.87 1.36
N TRP A 137 -0.44 -7.99 1.41
CA TRP A 137 -0.97 -9.27 1.87
C TRP A 137 -1.43 -9.22 3.34
N THR A 138 -0.64 -8.62 4.24
CA THR A 138 -1.06 -8.40 5.63
C THR A 138 -2.30 -7.50 5.74
N TRP A 139 -2.40 -6.47 4.90
CA TRP A 139 -3.54 -5.55 4.91
C TRP A 139 -4.83 -6.23 4.46
N TRP A 140 -4.77 -7.04 3.39
CA TRP A 140 -5.92 -7.80 2.87
C TRP A 140 -6.44 -8.84 3.84
N ARG A 141 -5.58 -9.45 4.66
CA ARG A 141 -6.01 -10.41 5.70
C ARG A 141 -6.93 -9.80 6.77
N ALA A 142 -6.86 -8.48 6.95
CA ALA A 142 -7.70 -7.77 7.90
C ALA A 142 -8.98 -7.22 7.26
N GLN A 143 -9.16 -7.34 5.95
CA GLN A 143 -10.36 -6.85 5.26
C GLN A 143 -11.46 -7.90 5.29
N GLN A 144 -12.69 -7.45 5.51
CA GLN A 144 -13.89 -8.27 5.35
C GLN A 144 -14.20 -8.49 3.86
N ASN A 145 -15.12 -9.41 3.55
CA ASN A 145 -15.57 -9.70 2.18
C ASN A 145 -14.44 -9.98 1.18
N THR A 146 -13.34 -10.57 1.66
CA THR A 146 -12.14 -10.84 0.86
C THR A 146 -12.10 -12.31 0.44
N HIS A 147 -12.10 -12.53 -0.86
CA HIS A 147 -12.03 -13.82 -1.53
C HIS A 147 -10.62 -14.08 -2.04
N TRP A 148 -9.93 -15.03 -1.43
CA TRP A 148 -8.55 -15.37 -1.79
C TRP A 148 -8.52 -16.38 -2.94
N LEU A 149 -7.76 -16.02 -3.98
CA LEU A 149 -7.61 -16.81 -5.19
C LEU A 149 -6.16 -17.30 -5.30
N ASP A 150 -5.95 -18.60 -5.13
CA ASP A 150 -4.61 -19.19 -5.12
C ASP A 150 -4.06 -19.27 -6.54
N GLY A 151 -3.08 -18.41 -6.86
CA GLY A 151 -2.46 -18.33 -8.16
C GLY A 151 -2.40 -16.90 -8.70
N PHE A 152 -2.02 -16.79 -9.98
CA PHE A 152 -1.96 -15.53 -10.69
C PHE A 152 -3.24 -15.27 -11.48
N GLY A 153 -3.55 -13.98 -11.72
CA GLY A 153 -4.76 -13.59 -12.46
C GLY A 153 -4.75 -13.92 -13.96
N PHE A 154 -3.67 -14.53 -14.46
CA PHE A 154 -3.61 -15.07 -15.83
C PHE A 154 -3.83 -16.59 -15.86
N ASP A 155 -3.92 -17.26 -14.71
CA ASP A 155 -4.19 -18.69 -14.63
C ASP A 155 -5.69 -18.91 -14.85
N GLN A 156 -6.07 -19.73 -15.84
CA GLN A 156 -7.48 -19.95 -16.17
C GLN A 156 -8.28 -20.45 -14.96
N ALA A 157 -7.73 -21.37 -14.17
CA ALA A 157 -8.38 -21.86 -12.96
C ALA A 157 -8.65 -20.78 -11.91
N VAL A 158 -7.82 -19.73 -11.85
CA VAL A 158 -8.03 -18.58 -10.95
C VAL A 158 -9.17 -17.71 -11.46
N ILE A 159 -9.23 -17.50 -12.78
CA ILE A 159 -10.30 -16.76 -13.44
C ILE A 159 -11.63 -17.49 -13.24
N ASP A 160 -11.70 -18.79 -13.53
CA ASP A 160 -12.90 -19.60 -13.38
C ASP A 160 -13.42 -19.58 -11.94
N LYS A 161 -12.50 -19.64 -10.96
CA LYS A 161 -12.84 -19.54 -9.53
C LYS A 161 -13.42 -18.16 -9.18
N ALA A 162 -12.83 -17.08 -9.71
CA ALA A 162 -13.34 -15.73 -9.51
C ALA A 162 -14.73 -15.55 -10.11
N GLU A 163 -14.95 -16.01 -11.34
CA GLU A 163 -16.24 -15.96 -12.03
C GLU A 163 -17.31 -16.74 -11.27
N LYS A 164 -16.99 -17.94 -10.78
CA LYS A 164 -17.91 -18.74 -9.95
C LYS A 164 -18.35 -17.99 -8.70
N ILE A 165 -17.39 -17.42 -7.95
CA ILE A 165 -17.70 -16.66 -6.73
C ILE A 165 -18.52 -15.41 -7.08
N ALA A 166 -18.18 -14.71 -8.16
CA ALA A 166 -18.95 -13.54 -8.61
C ALA A 166 -20.39 -13.90 -8.99
N ALA A 167 -20.59 -15.04 -9.65
CA ALA A 167 -21.92 -15.56 -9.98
C ALA A 167 -22.71 -15.96 -8.72
N GLU A 168 -22.08 -16.53 -7.70
CA GLU A 168 -22.73 -16.84 -6.42
C GLU A 168 -23.14 -15.57 -5.65
N LEU A 169 -22.35 -14.49 -5.75
CA LEU A 169 -22.61 -13.23 -5.06
C LEU A 169 -23.68 -12.36 -5.74
N TYR A 170 -23.78 -12.41 -7.07
CA TYR A 170 -24.61 -11.49 -7.84
C TYR A 170 -25.57 -12.17 -8.85
N GLY A 171 -25.57 -13.50 -8.93
CA GLY A 171 -26.33 -14.26 -9.93
C GLY A 171 -27.85 -14.26 -9.72
N ASP A 172 -28.32 -13.94 -8.50
CA ASP A 172 -29.75 -13.90 -8.15
C ASP A 172 -30.35 -12.48 -8.24
N HIS A 173 -29.60 -11.48 -8.69
CA HIS A 173 -30.09 -10.11 -8.87
C HIS A 173 -30.24 -9.79 -10.36
N ARG A 174 -31.14 -10.52 -11.03
CA ARG A 174 -31.78 -10.08 -12.27
C ARG A 174 -33.25 -9.79 -11.99
N ASP A 175 -33.52 -8.64 -11.37
CA ASP A 175 -34.83 -7.98 -11.39
C ASP A 175 -34.64 -6.51 -11.78
#